data_AF-A0A7S2A1D0-F1
#
_entry.id   AF-A0A7S2A1D0-F1
#
_cell.length_a   1.000
_cell.length_b   1.000
_cell.length_c   1.000
_cell.angle_alpha   90.00
_cell.angle_beta   90.00
_cell.angle_gamma   90.00
#
_symmetry.space_group_name_H-M   'P 1'
#
loop_
_entity.id
_entity.type
_entity.pdbx_description
1 polymer ?
#
loop_
_entity_poly.entity_id
_entity_poly.type
_entity_poly.pdbx_seq_one_letter_code
_entity_poly.pdbx_strand_id
1 'polypeptide(L)'
;KNEREFDQYLYDNDDFLVVVAAGNKGPELNTVGSPATSKNVISVGASENSPPHISGNMKGKDHLARFSSRGPTQDDRTKPDIVAPGIFIESAASRTGTGECGIDGLHFLAGTSMAAPVVSGAAAIVRQYFREGYYPSGKKNAADELD
;
A
#
# COMPACT_ATOMS: atom_id res chain seq x y z
N LYS A 1 -11.01 17.01 -6.58
CA LYS A 1 -10.30 17.40 -7.82
C LYS A 1 -9.29 16.35 -8.24
N ASN A 2 -8.60 15.69 -7.31
CA ASN A 2 -7.53 14.74 -7.65
C ASN A 2 -8.02 13.41 -8.25
N GLU A 3 -9.14 12.84 -7.80
CA GLU A 3 -9.54 11.47 -8.23
C GLU A 3 -9.81 11.32 -9.73
N ARG A 4 -10.48 12.29 -10.34
CA ARG A 4 -10.79 12.26 -11.77
C ARG A 4 -9.52 12.32 -12.62
N GLU A 5 -8.51 13.06 -12.16
CA GLU A 5 -7.24 13.17 -12.88
C GLU A 5 -6.46 11.86 -12.81
N PHE A 6 -6.45 11.20 -11.65
CA PHE A 6 -5.87 9.86 -11.51
C PHE A 6 -6.60 8.82 -12.38
N ASP A 7 -7.94 8.82 -12.35
CA ASP A 7 -8.74 7.90 -13.16
C ASP A 7 -8.53 8.12 -14.65
N GLN A 8 -8.51 9.39 -15.10
CA GLN A 8 -8.27 9.72 -16.51
C GLN A 8 -6.87 9.30 -16.94
N TYR A 9 -5.84 9.62 -16.15
CA TYR A 9 -4.47 9.26 -16.48
C TYR A 9 -4.30 7.74 -16.62
N LEU A 10 -4.85 6.95 -15.70
CA LEU A 10 -4.77 5.49 -15.74
C LEU A 10 -5.65 4.86 -16.82
N TYR A 11 -6.69 5.57 -17.27
CA TYR A 11 -7.46 5.15 -18.44
C TYR A 11 -6.68 5.39 -19.74
N ASP A 12 -5.94 6.50 -19.82
CA ASP A 12 -5.15 6.87 -20.99
C ASP A 12 -3.79 6.15 -21.06
N ASN A 13 -3.33 5.56 -19.95
CA ASN A 13 -2.06 4.83 -19.83
C ASN A 13 -2.30 3.48 -19.15
N ASP A 14 -2.62 2.46 -19.95
CA ASP A 14 -2.97 1.11 -19.49
C ASP A 14 -1.78 0.31 -18.93
N ASP A 15 -0.55 0.77 -19.18
CA ASP A 15 0.71 0.20 -18.71
C ASP A 15 1.24 0.82 -17.40
N PHE A 16 0.48 1.72 -16.78
CA PHE A 16 0.87 2.42 -15.55
C PHE A 16 0.06 1.96 -14.34
N LEU A 17 0.74 1.77 -13.19
CA LEU A 17 0.09 1.42 -11.93
C LEU A 17 0.29 2.51 -10.89
N VAL A 18 -0.80 2.94 -10.25
CA VAL A 18 -0.76 3.84 -9.10
C VAL A 18 -1.25 3.13 -7.84
N VAL A 19 -0.45 3.23 -6.78
CA VAL A 19 -0.78 2.76 -5.44
C VAL A 19 -0.92 3.96 -4.50
N VAL A 20 -2.02 4.03 -3.75
CA VAL A 20 -2.36 5.17 -2.87
C VAL A 20 -2.70 4.68 -1.47
N ALA A 21 -2.21 5.38 -0.45
CA ALA A 21 -2.60 5.14 0.94
C ALA A 21 -4.07 5.54 1.18
N ALA A 22 -4.86 4.67 1.82
CA ALA A 22 -6.28 4.93 2.09
C ALA A 22 -6.53 6.12 3.03
N GLY A 23 -5.55 6.47 3.86
CA GLY A 23 -5.60 7.53 4.85
C GLY A 23 -5.67 7.01 6.28
N ASN A 24 -5.44 7.88 7.26
CA ASN A 24 -5.34 7.52 8.68
C ASN A 24 -6.48 8.10 9.54
N LYS A 25 -7.72 8.15 9.01
CA LYS A 25 -8.90 8.77 9.65
C LYS A 25 -9.91 7.76 10.19
N GLY A 26 -9.59 6.47 10.25
CA GLY A 26 -10.41 5.48 10.95
C GLY A 26 -10.51 5.77 12.46
N PRO A 27 -11.35 5.05 13.21
CA PRO A 27 -12.01 3.79 12.86
C PRO A 27 -13.38 3.93 12.19
N GLU A 28 -13.93 5.13 12.08
CA GLU A 28 -15.26 5.30 11.51
C GLU A 28 -15.29 4.95 10.02
N LEU A 29 -16.47 4.54 9.53
CA LEU A 29 -16.74 4.33 8.10
C LEU A 29 -16.69 5.65 7.34
N ASN A 30 -16.60 5.58 6.01
CA ASN A 30 -16.58 6.74 5.10
C ASN A 30 -15.39 7.68 5.31
N THR A 31 -14.24 7.12 5.71
CA THR A 31 -13.04 7.88 6.05
C THR A 31 -11.94 7.83 4.99
N VAL A 32 -12.13 7.04 3.92
CA VAL A 32 -11.18 6.99 2.79
C VAL A 32 -11.13 8.35 2.10
N GLY A 33 -9.92 8.89 1.96
CA GLY A 33 -9.69 10.21 1.38
C GLY A 33 -9.30 10.18 -0.09
N SER A 34 -9.43 11.33 -0.76
CA SER A 34 -8.84 11.58 -2.07
C SER A 34 -7.30 11.54 -2.00
N PRO A 35 -6.58 10.95 -2.97
CA PRO A 35 -7.06 10.31 -4.20
C PRO A 35 -7.32 8.80 -4.08
N ALA A 36 -7.35 8.24 -2.87
CA ALA A 36 -7.53 6.80 -2.64
C ALA A 36 -8.96 6.30 -2.93
N THR A 37 -9.89 7.22 -3.16
CA THR A 37 -11.25 6.95 -3.65
C THR A 37 -11.34 6.86 -5.18
N SER A 38 -10.25 7.08 -5.93
CA SER A 38 -10.24 6.90 -7.40
C SER A 38 -10.56 5.44 -7.77
N LYS A 39 -11.15 5.20 -8.94
CA LYS A 39 -11.59 3.86 -9.37
C LYS A 39 -10.41 3.02 -9.86
N ASN A 40 -9.47 3.63 -10.59
CA ASN A 40 -8.42 2.91 -11.31
C ASN A 40 -7.12 2.75 -10.48
N VAL A 41 -7.06 3.29 -9.27
CA VAL A 41 -5.91 3.14 -8.36
C VAL A 41 -6.06 1.92 -7.45
N ILE A 42 -4.92 1.38 -6.98
CA ILE A 42 -4.89 0.46 -5.83
C ILE A 42 -4.79 1.29 -4.55
N SER A 43 -5.88 1.35 -3.81
CA SER A 43 -6.01 1.96 -2.49
C SER A 43 -5.65 0.96 -1.39
N VAL A 44 -4.76 1.36 -0.48
CA VAL A 44 -4.14 0.45 0.48
C VAL A 44 -4.45 0.86 1.92
N GLY A 45 -5.13 -0.03 2.64
CA GLY A 45 -5.31 0.05 4.09
C GLY A 45 -4.13 -0.51 4.87
N ALA A 46 -4.07 -0.24 6.17
CA ALA A 46 -3.02 -0.73 7.05
C ALA A 46 -3.56 -1.82 7.98
N SER A 47 -2.93 -3.00 7.98
CA SER A 47 -3.05 -3.97 9.07
C SER A 47 -1.95 -3.72 10.10
N GLU A 48 -2.11 -4.32 11.26
CA GLU A 48 -1.02 -4.50 12.20
C GLU A 48 0.08 -5.36 11.57
N ASN A 49 1.34 -5.12 11.93
CA ASN A 49 2.43 -6.02 11.58
C ASN A 49 2.51 -7.17 12.59
N SER A 50 3.25 -8.22 12.26
CA SER A 50 3.59 -9.29 13.19
C SER A 50 5.00 -9.09 13.73
N PRO A 51 5.15 -8.63 14.99
CA PRO A 51 6.35 -8.95 15.74
C PRO A 51 6.00 -9.70 17.03
N PRO A 52 6.90 -10.55 17.56
CA PRO A 52 6.92 -10.74 18.99
C PRO A 52 7.38 -9.40 19.60
N HIS A 53 6.59 -8.80 20.50
CA HIS A 53 7.05 -7.78 21.48
C HIS A 53 7.19 -6.28 21.12
N ILE A 54 6.14 -5.54 20.69
CA ILE A 54 6.21 -4.04 20.87
C ILE A 54 4.94 -3.39 21.44
N SER A 55 3.82 -4.09 21.56
CA SER A 55 2.66 -3.57 22.30
C SER A 55 1.77 -4.71 22.74
N GLY A 56 1.50 -4.83 24.04
CA GLY A 56 0.56 -5.83 24.58
C GLY A 56 -0.87 -5.73 24.04
N ASN A 57 -1.16 -4.73 23.21
CA ASN A 57 -2.45 -4.48 22.59
C ASN A 57 -2.49 -4.74 21.08
N MET A 58 -1.39 -5.19 20.44
CA MET A 58 -1.45 -5.64 19.06
C MET A 58 -2.10 -7.02 18.97
N LYS A 59 -3.08 -7.12 18.09
CA LYS A 59 -3.85 -8.32 17.78
C LYS A 59 -3.26 -9.12 16.61
N GLY A 60 -2.27 -8.57 15.89
CA GLY A 60 -1.47 -9.27 14.88
C GLY A 60 -1.94 -9.06 13.44
N LYS A 61 -1.22 -9.66 12.46
CA LYS A 61 -1.33 -9.37 11.02
C LYS A 61 -2.74 -9.40 10.41
N ASP A 62 -3.65 -10.17 11.01
CA ASP A 62 -5.03 -10.32 10.53
C ASP A 62 -5.98 -9.24 11.08
N HIS A 63 -5.44 -8.26 11.82
CA HIS A 63 -6.20 -7.14 12.38
C HIS A 63 -5.89 -5.84 11.67
N LEU A 64 -6.94 -5.12 11.30
CA LEU A 64 -6.83 -3.80 10.70
C LEU A 64 -6.35 -2.78 11.76
N ALA A 65 -5.38 -1.94 11.39
CA ALA A 65 -4.95 -0.82 12.20
C ALA A 65 -6.14 0.08 12.56
N ARG A 66 -6.27 0.48 13.83
CA ARG A 66 -7.40 1.32 14.29
C ARG A 66 -7.55 2.60 13.47
N PHE A 67 -6.44 3.25 13.11
CA PHE A 67 -6.43 4.48 12.32
C PHE A 67 -6.68 4.26 10.83
N SER A 68 -6.58 3.02 10.31
CA SER A 68 -6.74 2.79 8.87
C SER A 68 -8.14 3.24 8.45
N SER A 69 -8.20 4.13 7.46
CA SER A 69 -9.46 4.61 6.92
C SER A 69 -10.27 3.46 6.33
N ARG A 70 -11.59 3.59 6.39
CA ARG A 70 -12.54 2.53 6.06
C ARG A 70 -13.57 3.09 5.10
N GLY A 71 -13.93 2.26 4.13
CA GLY A 71 -15.02 2.56 3.22
C GLY A 71 -16.38 2.55 3.92
N PRO A 72 -17.46 2.63 3.13
CA PRO A 72 -17.41 2.83 1.68
C PRO A 72 -16.90 4.23 1.28
N THR A 73 -16.76 4.48 -0.02
CA THR A 73 -16.64 5.85 -0.54
C THR A 73 -17.98 6.58 -0.43
N GLN A 74 -18.01 7.89 -0.74
CA GLN A 74 -19.27 8.66 -0.72
C GLN A 74 -20.34 8.14 -1.71
N ASP A 75 -19.92 7.43 -2.74
CA ASP A 75 -20.75 6.78 -3.75
C ASP A 75 -20.84 5.25 -3.56
N ASP A 76 -20.70 4.78 -2.32
CA ASP A 76 -20.92 3.39 -1.89
C ASP A 76 -19.96 2.33 -2.48
N ARG A 77 -18.84 2.73 -3.10
CA ARG A 77 -17.82 1.78 -3.57
C ARG A 77 -16.99 1.24 -2.40
N THR A 78 -16.56 -0.01 -2.54
CA THR A 78 -15.62 -0.64 -1.63
C THR A 78 -14.22 -0.04 -1.80
N LYS A 79 -13.71 0.59 -0.74
CA LYS A 79 -12.30 0.99 -0.57
C LYS A 79 -11.90 0.81 0.91
N PRO A 80 -10.62 0.57 1.23
CA PRO A 80 -9.50 0.30 0.33
C PRO A 80 -9.68 -1.02 -0.46
N ASP A 81 -8.91 -1.19 -1.54
CA ASP A 81 -8.97 -2.42 -2.36
C ASP A 81 -8.27 -3.58 -1.64
N ILE A 82 -7.13 -3.30 -1.02
CA ILE A 82 -6.34 -4.28 -0.30
C ILE A 82 -5.74 -3.69 0.98
N VAL A 83 -5.20 -4.56 1.83
CA VAL A 83 -4.58 -4.20 3.11
C VAL A 83 -3.19 -4.83 3.17
N ALA A 84 -2.22 -4.10 3.70
CA ALA A 84 -0.88 -4.59 3.99
C ALA A 84 -0.40 -4.10 5.38
N PRO A 85 0.65 -4.72 5.96
CA PRO A 85 1.20 -4.27 7.24
C PRO A 85 1.60 -2.80 7.19
N GLY A 86 1.11 -2.01 8.16
CA GLY A 86 1.34 -0.57 8.23
C GLY A 86 1.56 -0.03 9.64
N ILE A 87 1.77 -0.89 10.63
CA ILE A 87 2.13 -0.51 12.01
C ILE A 87 3.46 -1.14 12.36
N PHE A 88 4.38 -0.42 13.03
CA PHE A 88 5.72 -0.91 13.36
C PHE A 88 6.44 -1.45 12.13
N ILE A 89 6.45 -0.64 11.07
CA ILE A 89 7.26 -0.92 9.89
C ILE A 89 8.60 -0.23 10.10
N GLU A 90 9.65 -1.04 10.23
CA GLU A 90 11.03 -0.58 10.23
C GLU A 90 11.47 -0.27 8.80
N SER A 91 11.96 0.93 8.55
CA SER A 91 12.49 1.30 7.23
C SER A 91 13.62 2.32 7.34
N ALA A 92 14.22 2.69 6.21
CA ALA A 92 15.33 3.62 6.16
C ALA A 92 14.95 4.98 6.77
N ALA A 93 15.77 5.46 7.70
CA ALA A 93 15.65 6.79 8.28
C ALA A 93 16.34 7.83 7.39
N SER A 94 15.71 8.99 7.23
CA SER A 94 16.38 10.12 6.57
C SER A 94 17.50 10.67 7.45
N ARG A 95 18.68 10.89 6.87
CA ARG A 95 19.82 11.54 7.55
C ARG A 95 19.51 12.94 8.07
N THR A 96 18.53 13.63 7.47
CA THR A 96 18.11 14.99 7.85
C THR A 96 16.68 15.02 8.41
N GLY A 97 16.11 13.87 8.75
CA GLY A 97 14.78 13.78 9.33
C GLY A 97 14.71 14.48 10.70
N THR A 98 13.58 15.13 11.00
CA THR A 98 13.31 15.75 12.30
C THR A 98 12.94 14.73 13.38
N GLY A 99 12.80 13.46 13.01
CA GLY A 99 12.56 12.34 13.92
C GLY A 99 13.83 11.53 14.04
N GLU A 100 14.28 11.37 15.28
CA GLU A 100 15.36 10.50 15.77
C GLU A 100 15.86 9.51 14.71
N CYS A 101 17.09 9.72 14.20
CA CYS A 101 17.83 8.65 13.55
C CYS A 101 17.77 7.44 14.50
N GLY A 102 17.04 6.39 14.14
CA GLY A 102 17.12 5.17 14.92
C GLY A 102 18.53 4.62 14.84
N ILE A 103 18.83 3.73 15.76
CA ILE A 103 20.10 3.02 15.80
C ILE A 103 20.30 2.37 14.41
N ASP A 104 21.48 2.57 13.81
CA ASP A 104 21.87 1.99 12.51
C ASP A 104 21.18 2.55 11.24
N GLY A 105 20.50 3.69 11.32
CA GLY A 105 19.91 4.35 10.13
C GLY A 105 18.54 3.79 9.71
N LEU A 106 17.89 3.07 10.62
CA LEU A 106 16.52 2.58 10.49
C LEU A 106 15.59 3.36 11.43
N HIS A 107 14.29 3.38 11.16
CA HIS A 107 13.28 3.98 12.04
C HIS A 107 11.92 3.30 11.88
N PHE A 108 11.19 3.15 12.98
CA PHE A 108 9.85 2.56 12.98
C PHE A 108 8.79 3.64 12.74
N LEU A 109 7.93 3.42 11.75
CA LEU A 109 6.78 4.26 11.49
C LEU A 109 5.48 3.45 11.40
N ALA A 110 4.37 4.16 11.53
CA ALA A 110 3.03 3.62 11.39
C ALA A 110 2.16 4.54 10.52
N GLY A 111 1.36 3.93 9.65
CA GLY A 111 0.42 4.61 8.77
C GLY A 111 0.06 3.76 7.57
N THR A 112 -1.06 4.08 6.93
CA THR A 112 -1.34 3.60 5.55
C THR A 112 -0.26 4.04 4.57
N SER A 113 0.47 5.12 4.87
CA SER A 113 1.70 5.55 4.20
C SER A 113 2.84 4.52 4.22
N MET A 114 2.87 3.59 5.18
CA MET A 114 3.85 2.51 5.24
C MET A 114 3.32 1.24 4.54
N ALA A 115 2.00 1.02 4.56
CA ALA A 115 1.38 -0.10 3.85
C ALA A 115 1.43 0.08 2.31
N ALA A 116 1.22 1.29 1.80
CA ALA A 116 1.26 1.59 0.37
C ALA A 116 2.59 1.24 -0.34
N PRO A 117 3.79 1.58 0.19
CA PRO A 117 5.05 1.16 -0.42
C PRO A 117 5.30 -0.35 -0.33
N VAL A 118 4.78 -1.05 0.69
CA VAL A 118 4.84 -2.53 0.76
C VAL A 118 4.11 -3.14 -0.43
N VAL A 119 2.89 -2.67 -0.71
CA VAL A 119 2.11 -3.09 -1.90
C VAL A 119 2.82 -2.69 -3.19
N SER A 120 3.41 -1.50 -3.26
CA SER A 120 4.13 -1.03 -4.46
C SER A 120 5.32 -1.94 -4.80
N GLY A 121 6.09 -2.36 -3.79
CA GLY A 121 7.18 -3.33 -3.97
C GLY A 121 6.68 -4.70 -4.41
N ALA A 122 5.60 -5.20 -3.82
CA ALA A 122 4.98 -6.46 -4.25
C ALA A 122 4.49 -6.40 -5.71
N ALA A 123 3.86 -5.29 -6.11
CA ALA A 123 3.41 -5.07 -7.48
C ALA A 123 4.59 -5.02 -8.47
N ALA A 124 5.72 -4.42 -8.09
CA ALA A 124 6.92 -4.42 -8.92
C ALA A 124 7.46 -5.85 -9.15
N ILE A 125 7.47 -6.70 -8.13
CA ILE A 125 7.87 -8.12 -8.24
C ILE A 125 6.90 -8.88 -9.16
N VAL A 126 5.59 -8.67 -9.01
CA VAL A 126 4.59 -9.28 -9.90
C VAL A 126 4.80 -8.83 -11.34
N ARG A 127 5.02 -7.53 -11.57
CA ARG A 127 5.34 -7.01 -12.91
C ARG A 127 6.61 -7.63 -13.48
N GLN A 128 7.66 -7.78 -12.67
CA GLN A 128 8.90 -8.44 -13.08
C GLN A 128 8.66 -9.89 -13.50
N TYR A 129 7.87 -10.65 -12.74
CA TYR A 129 7.54 -12.04 -13.04
C TYR A 129 6.94 -12.19 -14.45
N PHE A 130 6.00 -11.31 -14.82
CA PHE A 130 5.41 -11.33 -16.15
C PHE A 130 6.37 -10.84 -17.24
N ARG A 131 7.10 -9.73 -17.02
CA ARG A 131 7.99 -9.17 -18.05
C ARG A 131 9.19 -10.05 -18.36
N GLU A 132 9.72 -10.75 -17.37
CA GLU A 132 10.83 -11.67 -17.58
C GLU A 132 10.40 -13.07 -18.06
N GLY A 133 9.13 -13.26 -18.42
CA GLY A 133 8.66 -14.52 -19.03
C GLY A 133 8.70 -15.71 -18.08
N TYR A 134 8.42 -15.48 -16.78
CA TYR A 134 8.21 -16.60 -15.86
C TYR A 134 6.78 -17.16 -15.96
N TYR A 135 5.80 -16.36 -16.37
CA TYR A 135 4.45 -16.86 -16.66
C TYR A 135 4.43 -17.58 -18.02
N PRO A 136 3.75 -18.74 -18.17
CA PRO A 136 2.93 -19.44 -17.18
C PRO A 136 3.67 -20.52 -16.38
N SER A 137 4.89 -20.88 -16.78
CA SER A 137 5.55 -22.10 -16.30
C SER A 137 6.23 -21.99 -14.92
N GLY A 138 6.44 -20.76 -14.43
CA GLY A 138 7.29 -20.45 -13.29
C GLY A 138 8.79 -20.52 -13.58
N LYS A 139 9.20 -20.79 -14.84
CA LYS A 139 10.60 -20.80 -15.29
C LYS A 139 10.80 -19.72 -16.33
N LYS A 140 11.92 -19.01 -16.22
CA LYS A 140 12.29 -17.95 -17.17
C LYS A 140 12.39 -18.50 -18.59
N ASN A 141 11.63 -17.93 -19.51
CA ASN A 141 11.63 -18.25 -20.93
C ASN A 141 11.52 -16.97 -21.76
N ALA A 142 12.51 -16.72 -22.62
CA ALA A 142 12.53 -15.51 -23.47
C ALA A 142 11.33 -15.43 -24.42
N ALA A 143 10.73 -16.57 -24.81
CA ALA A 143 9.55 -16.59 -25.66
C ALA A 143 8.26 -16.15 -24.94
N ASP A 144 8.28 -16.13 -23.60
CA ASP A 144 7.13 -15.77 -22.77
C ASP A 144 7.27 -14.34 -22.19
N GLU A 145 8.33 -13.60 -22.54
CA GLU A 145 8.55 -12.22 -22.10
C GLU A 145 7.46 -11.29 -22.64
N LEU A 146 6.98 -10.38 -21.79
CA LEU A 146 6.05 -9.31 -22.18
C LEU A 146 6.80 -7.98 -22.24
N ASP A 147 6.57 -7.23 -23.33
CA ASP A 147 7.13 -5.89 -23.54
C ASP A 147 6.72 -4.91 -22.43
#